data_AF-F9PD50-F1
#
_entry.id   AF-F9PD50-F1
#
_cell.length_a   1.000
_cell.length_b   1.000
_cell.length_c   1.000
_cell.angle_alpha   90.00
_cell.angle_beta   90.00
_cell.angle_gamma   90.00
#
_symmetry.space_group_name_H-M   'P 1'
#
loop_
_entity.id
_entity.type
_entity.pdbx_description
1 polymer ?
#
loop_
_entity_poly.entity_id
_entity_poly.type
_entity_poly.pdbx_seq_one_letter_code
_entity_poly.pdbx_strand_id
1 'polypeptide(L)'
;MVIVILAEKEKQAEAYATALGQFSKKKGVYVIRQPLYFPAEVHVVAAEGHLFEYSEPDNWSLDKLPLTNVSFKQHLKEDKNSREKFKRIYDEVVAADQVIIGTDADREGERIAYSILSHIPGGKEKIWKRLWASSMTKKTLQKAFQELKEPSETYNYYLEAEARAQSDWLVGMNLSPLATIDLQARGQLPRTKGSHLSVGRVQTPAVRLVCENDLEIRNFTPEKYWKLQLEDKKNGVFFTTKDKTKDSEAILASSRGLSTTSVISSVEIENHQKSAPQLFTLSALQSFAASAWKFDSDKTESIVEGLYLEGFLSYPRPDSEYINQFEFNDLKENLSAYQKAINCHFQSAFLEPREDYVNDEKVSGTSHSALIPTERIPNLSNLKTDQRLIYEAVVKQAILMFADDCYYSTKTIEVENNGLVFKTKGRTLHKLGWAEWSSRKVRGPVEVPDYQVGDKIDTQVQIVGGETKPPKRLTESQLIGQIFPKYGLGTQATRGEIIKKFKVRVMLLKIKNRSTNSHQ
;
A
#
# COMPACT_ATOMS: atom_id res chain seq x y z
N MET A 1 13.27 38.17 18.52
CA MET A 1 12.69 37.41 17.40
C MET A 1 12.54 35.96 17.85
N VAL A 2 11.34 35.38 17.73
CA VAL A 2 11.01 34.00 18.07
C VAL A 2 10.38 33.32 16.86
N ILE A 3 10.89 32.15 16.51
CA ILE A 3 10.37 31.30 15.44
C ILE A 3 9.67 30.10 16.07
N VAL A 4 8.43 29.83 15.70
CA VAL A 4 7.71 28.61 16.12
C VAL A 4 7.69 27.59 14.99
N ILE A 5 8.09 26.35 15.28
CA ILE A 5 7.89 25.20 14.41
C ILE A 5 6.67 24.43 14.90
N LEU A 6 5.63 24.37 14.05
CA LEU A 6 4.42 23.59 14.31
C LEU A 6 4.61 22.16 13.78
N ALA A 7 4.90 21.22 14.67
CA ALA A 7 5.02 19.80 14.36
C ALA A 7 3.67 19.08 14.41
N GLU A 8 3.55 17.95 13.71
CA GLU A 8 2.35 17.12 13.82
C GLU A 8 2.36 16.29 15.10
N LYS A 9 3.50 15.71 15.51
CA LYS A 9 3.57 14.82 16.67
C LYS A 9 4.65 15.20 17.67
N GLU A 10 4.48 14.80 18.93
CA GLU A 10 5.46 15.12 20.00
C GLU A 10 6.85 14.51 19.70
N LYS A 11 6.92 13.28 19.18
CA LYS A 11 8.19 12.67 18.77
C LYS A 11 8.87 13.42 17.62
N GLN A 12 8.09 14.00 16.70
CA GLN A 12 8.64 14.84 15.63
C GLN A 12 9.18 16.14 16.22
N ALA A 13 8.44 16.77 17.13
CA ALA A 13 8.88 17.99 17.81
C ALA A 13 10.23 17.78 18.52
N GLU A 14 10.40 16.62 19.19
CA GLU A 14 11.65 16.25 19.83
C GLU A 14 12.79 16.00 18.82
N ALA A 15 12.50 15.30 17.72
CA ALA A 15 13.48 15.05 16.67
C ALA A 15 13.95 16.37 16.03
N TYR A 16 13.04 17.31 15.78
CA TYR A 16 13.34 18.64 15.29
C TYR A 16 14.22 19.42 16.27
N ALA A 17 13.84 19.45 17.56
CA ALA A 17 14.63 20.11 18.59
C ALA A 17 16.05 19.52 18.69
N THR A 18 16.17 18.19 18.65
CA THR A 18 17.44 17.46 18.69
C THR A 18 18.31 17.76 17.46
N ALA A 19 17.70 17.88 16.28
CA ALA A 19 18.41 18.21 15.04
C ALA A 19 18.92 19.65 15.02
N LEU A 20 18.20 20.57 15.67
CA LEU A 20 18.52 22.00 15.71
C LEU A 20 19.52 22.39 16.80
N GLY A 21 19.63 21.64 17.90
CA GLY A 21 20.64 21.90 18.92
C GLY A 21 20.27 21.45 20.32
N GLN A 22 20.90 22.07 21.32
CA GLN A 22 20.53 21.88 22.73
C GLN A 22 19.20 22.57 23.02
N PHE A 23 18.32 21.89 23.74
CA PHE A 23 16.99 22.39 24.04
C PHE A 23 16.62 22.19 25.50
N SER A 24 15.66 22.99 25.96
CA SER A 24 14.92 22.75 27.21
C SER A 24 13.46 22.44 26.88
N LYS A 25 12.82 21.57 27.66
CA LYS A 25 11.39 21.25 27.50
C LYS A 25 10.59 21.88 28.63
N LYS A 26 9.62 22.74 28.30
CA LYS A 26 8.73 23.39 29.27
C LYS A 26 7.29 23.29 28.80
N LYS A 27 6.42 22.67 29.61
CA LYS A 27 4.98 22.48 29.31
C LYS A 27 4.72 21.92 27.89
N GLY A 28 5.59 21.01 27.45
CA GLY A 28 5.47 20.38 26.12
C GLY A 28 5.87 21.29 24.95
N VAL A 29 6.60 22.37 25.19
CA VAL A 29 7.28 23.16 24.17
C VAL A 29 8.78 22.92 24.31
N TYR A 30 9.44 22.67 23.18
CA TYR A 30 10.90 22.52 23.12
C TYR A 30 11.50 23.86 22.73
N VAL A 31 12.35 24.44 23.58
CA VAL A 31 12.95 25.77 23.39
C VAL A 31 14.44 25.63 23.09
N ILE A 32 14.84 26.05 21.89
CA ILE A 32 16.20 26.06 21.38
C ILE A 32 16.67 27.51 21.33
N ARG A 33 17.50 27.91 22.31
CA ARG A 33 17.99 29.30 22.42
C ARG A 33 19.02 29.67 21.37
N GLN A 34 19.81 28.68 20.93
CA GLN A 34 20.90 28.84 19.96
C GLN A 34 20.81 27.72 18.91
N PRO A 35 19.85 27.80 17.97
CA PRO A 35 19.70 26.79 16.94
C PRO A 35 20.81 26.90 15.88
N LEU A 36 21.16 25.76 15.27
CA LEU A 36 22.24 25.65 14.28
C LEU A 36 22.05 26.51 13.02
N TYR A 37 20.81 26.66 12.53
CA TYR A 37 20.52 27.23 11.20
C TYR A 37 19.66 28.50 11.23
N PHE A 38 19.28 28.99 12.41
CA PHE A 38 18.39 30.14 12.54
C PHE A 38 19.04 31.24 13.40
N PRO A 39 18.85 32.52 13.05
CA PRO A 39 19.41 33.64 13.80
C PRO A 39 18.60 34.01 15.07
N ALA A 40 17.56 33.25 15.38
CA ALA A 40 16.56 33.54 16.41
C ALA A 40 16.29 32.31 17.29
N GLU A 41 15.73 32.55 18.48
CA GLU A 41 15.25 31.45 19.35
C GLU A 41 14.13 30.68 18.63
N VAL A 42 14.19 29.35 18.69
CA VAL A 42 13.22 28.46 18.05
C VAL A 42 12.46 27.69 19.10
N HIS A 43 11.13 27.75 19.01
CA HIS A 43 10.20 26.96 19.81
C HIS A 43 9.56 25.88 18.94
N VAL A 44 9.50 24.65 19.42
CA VAL A 44 8.84 23.55 18.71
C VAL A 44 7.66 23.05 19.54
N VAL A 45 6.47 23.02 18.91
CA VAL A 45 5.21 22.61 19.53
C VAL A 45 4.48 21.62 18.62
N ALA A 46 3.83 20.60 19.20
CA ALA A 46 3.10 19.59 18.45
C ALA A 46 1.57 19.75 18.54
N ALA A 47 0.87 19.51 17.42
CA ALA A 47 -0.60 19.50 17.34
C ALA A 47 -1.22 18.17 17.77
N GLU A 48 -0.60 17.07 17.37
CA GLU A 48 -1.06 15.67 17.48
C GLU A 48 -2.32 15.40 16.68
N GLY A 49 -2.16 15.55 15.36
CA GLY A 49 -3.20 15.35 14.37
C GLY A 49 -4.17 16.53 14.30
N HIS A 50 -5.38 16.25 13.80
CA HIS A 50 -6.44 17.25 13.65
C HIS A 50 -7.01 17.69 14.99
N LEU A 51 -6.97 19.00 15.24
CA LEU A 51 -7.63 19.62 16.39
C LEU A 51 -9.03 20.14 16.07
N PHE A 52 -9.32 20.37 14.78
CA PHE A 52 -10.55 20.95 14.30
C PHE A 52 -11.34 19.96 13.44
N GLU A 53 -12.67 20.09 13.44
CA GLU A 53 -13.57 19.27 12.64
C GLU A 53 -14.76 20.08 12.12
N TYR A 54 -15.39 19.61 11.04
CA TYR A 54 -16.60 20.24 10.52
C TYR A 54 -17.78 19.96 11.44
N SER A 55 -18.66 20.94 11.59
CA SER A 55 -19.94 20.71 12.28
C SER A 55 -20.79 19.70 11.51
N GLU A 56 -21.49 18.83 12.24
CA GLU A 56 -22.48 17.93 11.69
C GLU A 56 -23.88 18.58 11.77
N PRO A 57 -24.79 18.29 10.81
CA PRO A 57 -26.15 18.81 10.87
C PRO A 57 -26.95 18.17 12.00
N ASP A 58 -27.54 19.00 12.86
CA ASP A 58 -28.48 18.54 13.89
C ASP A 58 -29.79 18.00 13.28
N ASN A 59 -30.26 16.88 13.81
CA ASN A 59 -31.57 16.27 13.50
C ASN A 59 -31.82 16.06 12.00
N TRP A 60 -31.38 14.91 11.50
CA TRP A 60 -31.59 14.47 10.12
C TRP A 60 -33.07 14.52 9.71
N SER A 61 -33.38 15.21 8.62
CA SER A 61 -34.71 15.25 7.99
C SER A 61 -34.57 15.26 6.48
N LEU A 62 -35.42 14.53 5.77
CA LEU A 62 -35.45 14.50 4.30
C LEU A 62 -35.77 15.87 3.70
N ASP A 63 -36.60 16.68 4.36
CA ASP A 63 -37.00 18.01 3.88
C ASP A 63 -35.83 19.01 3.88
N LYS A 64 -34.74 18.69 4.59
CA LYS A 64 -33.53 19.51 4.64
C LYS A 64 -32.47 19.06 3.62
N LEU A 65 -32.73 17.99 2.86
CA LEU A 65 -31.79 17.45 1.88
C LEU A 65 -32.15 17.93 0.45
N PRO A 66 -31.16 18.16 -0.42
CA PRO A 66 -29.72 18.13 -0.13
C PRO A 66 -29.22 19.40 0.57
N LEU A 67 -28.29 19.21 1.52
CA LEU A 67 -27.45 20.25 2.10
C LEU A 67 -26.53 20.82 1.02
N THR A 68 -26.91 21.97 0.47
CA THR A 68 -26.17 22.67 -0.61
C THR A 68 -25.50 23.95 -0.12
N ASN A 69 -26.10 24.66 0.84
CA ASN A 69 -25.57 25.89 1.42
C ASN A 69 -24.86 25.62 2.75
N VAL A 70 -23.63 25.10 2.68
CA VAL A 70 -22.84 24.68 3.85
C VAL A 70 -21.66 25.64 4.02
N SER A 71 -21.49 26.20 5.22
CA SER A 71 -20.41 27.16 5.50
C SER A 71 -19.03 26.53 5.66
N PHE A 72 -18.96 25.21 5.83
CA PHE A 72 -17.75 24.43 6.17
C PHE A 72 -16.93 25.00 7.33
N LYS A 73 -17.57 25.77 8.23
CA LYS A 73 -16.91 26.26 9.43
C LYS A 73 -16.48 25.06 10.27
N GLN A 74 -15.21 25.08 10.63
CA GLN A 74 -14.64 24.11 11.55
C GLN A 74 -14.77 24.63 12.97
N HIS A 75 -14.84 23.72 13.91
CA HIS A 75 -14.80 24.01 15.33
C HIS A 75 -13.76 23.11 16.00
N LEU A 76 -13.22 23.58 17.12
CA LEU A 76 -12.28 22.81 17.91
C LEU A 76 -13.02 21.61 18.51
N LYS A 77 -12.41 20.43 18.43
CA LYS A 77 -12.94 19.21 19.04
C LYS A 77 -13.25 19.42 20.51
N GLU A 78 -14.36 18.84 20.96
CA GLU A 78 -14.86 19.01 22.33
C GLU A 78 -14.15 18.14 23.38
N ASP A 79 -12.94 17.66 23.10
CA ASP A 79 -12.14 16.88 24.04
C ASP A 79 -11.07 17.73 24.74
N LYS A 80 -10.76 17.36 25.99
CA LYS A 80 -9.80 18.08 26.84
C LYS A 80 -8.41 18.15 26.21
N ASN A 81 -7.97 17.08 25.54
CA ASN A 81 -6.63 17.00 24.96
C ASN A 81 -6.47 17.97 23.79
N SER A 82 -7.46 18.04 22.88
CA SER A 82 -7.45 19.00 21.77
C SER A 82 -7.47 20.45 22.27
N ARG A 83 -8.25 20.75 23.32
CA ARG A 83 -8.29 22.09 23.94
C ARG A 83 -6.95 22.50 24.55
N GLU A 84 -6.31 21.61 25.30
CA GLU A 84 -5.00 21.88 25.91
C GLU A 84 -3.91 22.07 24.85
N LYS A 85 -3.88 21.23 23.80
CA LYS A 85 -2.91 21.36 22.70
C LYS A 85 -3.12 22.62 21.88
N PHE A 86 -4.36 22.93 21.51
CA PHE A 86 -4.67 24.16 20.78
C PHE A 86 -4.31 25.40 21.60
N LYS A 87 -4.63 25.43 22.90
CA LYS A 87 -4.25 26.53 23.77
C LYS A 87 -2.73 26.76 23.79
N ARG A 88 -1.96 25.68 23.93
CA ARG A 88 -0.49 25.76 23.88
C ARG A 88 0.00 26.31 22.54
N ILE A 89 -0.53 25.83 21.43
CA ILE A 89 -0.15 26.33 20.09
C ILE A 89 -0.56 27.78 19.91
N TYR A 90 -1.76 28.15 20.35
CA TYR A 90 -2.27 29.51 20.32
C TYR A 90 -1.31 30.47 21.03
N ASP A 91 -0.93 30.16 22.27
CA ASP A 91 -0.04 31.00 23.07
C ASP A 91 1.34 31.19 22.38
N GLU A 92 1.91 30.10 21.84
CA GLU A 92 3.20 30.14 21.14
C GLU A 92 3.12 30.91 19.81
N VAL A 93 2.10 30.66 18.98
CA VAL A 93 1.94 31.34 17.68
C VAL A 93 1.63 32.82 17.86
N VAL A 94 0.86 33.20 18.89
CA VAL A 94 0.59 34.61 19.20
C VAL A 94 1.89 35.34 19.60
N ALA A 95 2.74 34.70 20.40
CA ALA A 95 4.01 35.27 20.84
C ALA A 95 5.12 35.26 19.77
N ALA A 96 5.02 34.39 18.76
CA ALA A 96 6.02 34.26 17.71
C ALA A 96 6.01 35.41 16.69
N ASP A 97 7.16 35.69 16.11
CA ASP A 97 7.29 36.58 14.96
C ASP A 97 7.02 35.83 13.64
N GLN A 98 7.44 34.56 13.58
CA GLN A 98 7.35 33.70 12.40
C GLN A 98 7.00 32.27 12.76
N VAL A 99 6.33 31.58 11.84
CA VAL A 99 5.94 30.17 11.94
C VAL A 99 6.57 29.38 10.80
N ILE A 100 7.20 28.25 11.12
CA ILE A 100 7.58 27.21 10.18
C ILE A 100 6.56 26.09 10.30
N ILE A 101 5.95 25.71 9.18
CA ILE A 101 5.11 24.50 9.13
C ILE A 101 6.04 23.28 9.18
N GLY A 102 5.88 22.44 10.19
CA GLY A 102 6.67 21.22 10.42
C GLY A 102 5.81 19.97 10.60
N THR A 103 4.55 20.00 10.18
CA THR A 103 3.67 18.82 10.12
C THR A 103 4.18 17.82 9.08
N ASP A 104 3.59 16.62 9.00
CA ASP A 104 4.04 15.60 8.03
C ASP A 104 4.04 16.17 6.60
N ALA A 105 5.03 15.76 5.80
CA ALA A 105 5.30 16.28 4.46
C ALA A 105 4.30 15.72 3.41
N ASP A 106 3.01 15.77 3.70
CA ASP A 106 1.93 15.29 2.86
C ASP A 106 0.73 16.27 2.85
N ARG A 107 -0.30 15.91 2.07
CA ARG A 107 -1.58 16.64 2.00
C ARG A 107 -2.25 16.84 3.36
N GLU A 108 -2.18 15.85 4.23
CA GLU A 108 -2.90 15.88 5.48
C GLU A 108 -2.19 16.76 6.53
N GLY A 109 -0.85 16.70 6.58
CA GLY A 109 -0.03 17.58 7.39
C GLY A 109 -0.20 19.05 7.02
N GLU A 110 -0.30 19.36 5.72
CA GLU A 110 -0.66 20.71 5.25
C GLU A 110 -2.05 21.14 5.77
N ARG A 111 -3.06 20.26 5.66
CA ARG A 111 -4.40 20.53 6.19
C ARG A 111 -4.42 20.78 7.70
N ILE A 112 -3.69 19.99 8.48
CA ILE A 112 -3.55 20.17 9.93
C ILE A 112 -2.99 21.55 10.24
N ALA A 113 -1.88 21.94 9.59
CA ALA A 113 -1.20 23.19 9.84
C ALA A 113 -2.09 24.40 9.51
N TYR A 114 -2.64 24.45 8.29
CA TYR A 114 -3.47 25.57 7.85
C TYR A 114 -4.79 25.65 8.62
N SER A 115 -5.42 24.52 8.96
CA SER A 115 -6.62 24.50 9.80
C SER A 115 -6.34 25.14 11.17
N ILE A 116 -5.28 24.72 11.85
CA ILE A 116 -4.91 25.27 13.17
C ILE A 116 -4.58 26.77 13.08
N LEU A 117 -3.71 27.15 12.15
CA LEU A 117 -3.25 28.53 12.01
C LEU A 117 -4.37 29.49 11.58
N SER A 118 -5.37 29.00 10.84
CA SER A 118 -6.54 29.81 10.45
C SER A 118 -7.44 30.20 11.63
N HIS A 119 -7.34 29.49 12.76
CA HIS A 119 -8.09 29.79 13.99
C HIS A 119 -7.29 30.62 15.00
N ILE A 120 -6.09 31.10 14.63
CA ILE A 120 -5.25 31.96 15.45
C ILE A 120 -5.16 33.34 14.78
N PRO A 121 -5.43 34.45 15.49
CA PRO A 121 -5.33 35.79 14.92
C PRO A 121 -3.94 36.05 14.34
N GLY A 122 -3.87 36.40 13.05
CA GLY A 122 -2.59 36.63 12.35
C GLY A 122 -1.78 35.36 12.08
N GLY A 123 -2.30 34.17 12.39
CA GLY A 123 -1.54 32.92 12.36
C GLY A 123 -1.08 32.51 10.96
N LYS A 124 -1.88 32.78 9.93
CA LYS A 124 -1.53 32.48 8.52
C LYS A 124 -0.49 33.46 7.99
N GLU A 125 -0.61 34.72 8.39
CA GLU A 125 0.27 35.82 8.00
C GLU A 125 1.68 35.65 8.58
N LYS A 126 1.82 34.91 9.69
CA LYS A 126 3.11 34.56 10.30
C LYS A 126 3.83 33.39 9.61
N ILE A 127 3.21 32.67 8.67
CA ILE A 127 3.85 31.53 8.01
C ILE A 127 5.03 32.03 7.18
N TRP A 128 6.24 31.61 7.55
CA TRP A 128 7.49 32.01 6.90
C TRP A 128 8.05 30.93 5.99
N LYS A 129 8.07 29.67 6.44
CA LYS A 129 8.70 28.55 5.72
C LYS A 129 8.00 27.22 5.96
N ARG A 130 8.31 26.23 5.13
CA ARG A 130 7.82 24.85 5.22
C ARG A 130 8.99 23.86 5.30
N LEU A 131 9.03 23.07 6.38
CA LEU A 131 9.96 21.94 6.51
C LEU A 131 9.42 20.72 5.77
N TRP A 132 10.15 20.16 4.80
CA TRP A 132 9.69 19.01 4.01
C TRP A 132 10.70 17.85 4.12
N ALA A 133 10.57 17.03 5.17
CA ALA A 133 11.51 15.95 5.47
C ALA A 133 10.92 14.56 5.20
N SER A 134 11.74 13.66 4.64
CA SER A 134 11.36 12.26 4.34
C SER A 134 11.69 11.26 5.46
N SER A 135 12.50 11.64 6.45
CA SER A 135 12.83 10.80 7.61
C SER A 135 13.08 11.65 8.87
N MET A 136 13.01 11.01 10.03
CA MET A 136 13.26 11.64 11.34
C MET A 136 14.71 11.55 11.81
N THR A 137 15.65 11.17 10.93
CA THR A 137 17.06 11.08 11.33
C THR A 137 17.69 12.47 11.42
N LYS A 138 18.68 12.62 12.30
CA LYS A 138 19.37 13.90 12.50
C LYS A 138 19.97 14.43 11.19
N LYS A 139 20.61 13.57 10.39
CA LYS A 139 21.22 13.93 9.10
C LYS A 139 20.18 14.51 8.14
N THR A 140 19.07 13.79 7.93
CA THR A 140 18.00 14.22 7.01
C THR A 140 17.29 15.48 7.49
N LEU A 141 16.99 15.58 8.78
CA LEU A 141 16.36 16.77 9.35
C LEU A 141 17.25 18.01 9.24
N GLN A 142 18.55 17.87 9.52
CA GLN A 142 19.51 18.96 9.39
C GLN A 142 19.64 19.45 7.94
N LYS A 143 19.61 18.55 6.96
CA LYS A 143 19.54 18.93 5.54
C LYS A 143 18.23 19.66 5.23
N ALA A 144 17.09 19.11 5.66
CA ALA A 144 15.77 19.70 5.41
C ALA A 144 15.60 21.09 6.04
N PHE A 145 16.23 21.36 7.20
CA PHE A 145 16.24 22.71 7.80
C PHE A 145 17.08 23.73 7.03
N GLN A 146 18.08 23.29 6.27
CA GLN A 146 18.85 24.17 5.39
C GLN A 146 18.14 24.42 4.05
N GLU A 147 17.28 23.49 3.63
CA GLU A 147 16.56 23.49 2.36
C GLU A 147 15.05 23.73 2.54
N LEU A 148 14.68 24.66 3.44
CA LEU A 148 13.27 24.97 3.71
C LEU A 148 12.56 25.54 2.48
N LYS A 149 11.36 25.01 2.22
CA LYS A 149 10.50 25.43 1.11
C LYS A 149 9.76 26.73 1.40
N GLU A 150 9.42 27.45 0.33
CA GLU A 150 8.43 28.51 0.39
C GLU A 150 7.03 27.92 0.64
N PRO A 151 6.20 28.52 1.51
CA PRO A 151 4.85 28.01 1.78
C PRO A 151 3.97 27.88 0.54
N SER A 152 4.20 28.71 -0.48
CA SER A 152 3.47 28.66 -1.75
C SER A 152 3.75 27.39 -2.56
N GLU A 153 4.90 26.75 -2.39
CA GLU A 153 5.23 25.50 -3.09
C GLU A 153 4.31 24.35 -2.66
N THR A 154 3.82 24.36 -1.43
CA THR A 154 3.04 23.26 -0.86
C THR A 154 1.57 23.62 -0.60
N TYR A 155 1.18 24.89 -0.77
CA TYR A 155 -0.19 25.37 -0.51
C TYR A 155 -1.27 24.60 -1.29
N ASN A 156 -0.97 24.14 -2.51
CA ASN A 156 -1.93 23.36 -3.30
C ASN A 156 -2.27 22.01 -2.65
N TYR A 157 -1.37 21.41 -1.87
CA TYR A 157 -1.67 20.20 -1.10
C TYR A 157 -2.72 20.47 -0.01
N TYR A 158 -2.67 21.64 0.63
CA TYR A 158 -3.72 22.08 1.56
C TYR A 158 -5.07 22.22 0.83
N LEU A 159 -5.10 22.93 -0.30
CA LEU A 159 -6.34 23.14 -1.06
C LEU A 159 -6.95 21.81 -1.51
N GLU A 160 -6.12 20.87 -1.96
CA GLU A 160 -6.55 19.54 -2.36
C GLU A 160 -7.15 18.75 -1.18
N ALA A 161 -6.45 18.75 -0.04
CA ALA A 161 -6.89 18.05 1.16
C ALA A 161 -8.21 18.62 1.71
N GLU A 162 -8.35 19.94 1.71
CA GLU A 162 -9.54 20.65 2.14
C GLU A 162 -10.72 20.39 1.19
N ALA A 163 -10.52 20.49 -0.13
CA ALA A 163 -11.54 20.18 -1.12
C ALA A 163 -12.02 18.72 -1.01
N ARG A 164 -11.09 17.78 -0.78
CA ARG A 164 -11.43 16.38 -0.54
C ARG A 164 -12.28 16.22 0.72
N ALA A 165 -11.88 16.85 1.83
CA ALA A 165 -12.59 16.73 3.09
C ALA A 165 -14.02 17.29 3.01
N GLN A 166 -14.20 18.44 2.36
CA GLN A 166 -15.51 19.05 2.09
C GLN A 166 -16.36 18.19 1.14
N SER A 167 -15.76 17.61 0.09
CA SER A 167 -16.45 16.70 -0.83
C SER A 167 -16.94 15.44 -0.12
N ASP A 168 -16.07 14.81 0.68
CA ASP A 168 -16.42 13.61 1.44
C ASP A 168 -17.50 13.92 2.49
N TRP A 169 -17.47 15.10 3.11
CA TRP A 169 -18.51 15.60 4.01
C TRP A 169 -19.85 15.79 3.29
N LEU A 170 -19.87 16.46 2.13
CA LEU A 170 -21.11 16.69 1.36
C LEU A 170 -21.78 15.39 0.95
N VAL A 171 -21.01 14.44 0.40
CA VAL A 171 -21.54 13.13 0.00
C VAL A 171 -22.04 12.38 1.23
N GLY A 172 -21.24 12.34 2.31
CA GLY A 172 -21.57 11.62 3.52
C GLY A 172 -22.83 12.15 4.22
N MET A 173 -22.91 13.47 4.42
CA MET A 173 -23.99 14.15 5.13
C MET A 173 -25.26 14.30 4.32
N ASN A 174 -25.22 14.14 2.99
CA ASN A 174 -26.42 14.07 2.18
C ASN A 174 -26.95 12.65 2.03
N LEU A 175 -26.08 11.70 1.67
CA LEU A 175 -26.52 10.36 1.29
C LEU A 175 -26.72 9.42 2.48
N SER A 176 -25.95 9.57 3.58
CA SER A 176 -26.15 8.73 4.77
C SER A 176 -27.51 8.97 5.42
N PRO A 177 -27.96 10.23 5.64
CA PRO A 177 -29.30 10.48 6.15
C PRO A 177 -30.39 10.03 5.20
N LEU A 178 -30.26 10.32 3.90
CA LEU A 178 -31.21 9.89 2.88
C LEU A 178 -31.42 8.36 2.91
N ALA A 179 -30.34 7.59 2.83
CA ALA A 179 -30.40 6.13 2.83
C ALA A 179 -30.92 5.57 4.15
N THR A 180 -30.50 6.15 5.28
CA THR A 180 -30.94 5.71 6.62
C THR A 180 -32.43 5.93 6.81
N ILE A 181 -32.93 7.14 6.52
CA ILE A 181 -34.35 7.48 6.72
C ILE A 181 -35.25 6.69 5.77
N ASP A 182 -34.87 6.57 4.49
CA ASP A 182 -35.65 5.80 3.50
C ASP A 182 -35.75 4.32 3.89
N LEU A 183 -34.66 3.67 4.28
CA LEU A 183 -34.68 2.27 4.73
C LEU A 183 -35.46 2.07 6.04
N GLN A 184 -35.37 3.02 6.97
CA GLN A 184 -36.17 3.00 8.20
C GLN A 184 -37.66 3.19 7.90
N ALA A 185 -38.04 4.04 6.94
CA ALA A 185 -39.43 4.22 6.52
C ALA A 185 -40.01 2.95 5.87
N ARG A 186 -39.18 2.18 5.16
CA ARG A 186 -39.55 0.88 4.54
C ARG A 186 -39.50 -0.30 5.51
N GLY A 187 -39.16 -0.08 6.78
CA GLY A 187 -39.00 -1.15 7.77
C GLY A 187 -37.81 -2.08 7.52
N GLN A 188 -36.86 -1.68 6.66
CA GLN A 188 -35.67 -2.47 6.30
C GLN A 188 -34.46 -2.17 7.19
N LEU A 189 -34.53 -1.10 7.98
CA LEU A 189 -33.52 -0.73 8.96
C LEU A 189 -34.19 -0.37 10.30
N PRO A 190 -33.76 -0.94 11.44
CA PRO A 190 -34.31 -0.59 12.74
C PRO A 190 -34.13 0.89 13.09
N ARG A 191 -35.09 1.47 13.82
CA ARG A 191 -34.98 2.80 14.42
C ARG A 191 -34.38 2.73 15.82
N THR A 192 -33.19 2.15 15.93
CA THR A 192 -32.46 2.02 17.21
C THR A 192 -31.17 2.83 17.19
N LYS A 193 -30.70 3.24 18.37
CA LYS A 193 -29.45 4.00 18.52
C LYS A 193 -28.29 3.19 17.92
N GLY A 194 -27.60 3.79 16.95
CA GLY A 194 -26.51 3.13 16.20
C GLY A 194 -26.94 2.43 14.89
N SER A 195 -28.24 2.33 14.61
CA SER A 195 -28.75 1.75 13.36
C SER A 195 -28.87 2.81 12.27
N HIS A 196 -27.74 3.20 11.69
CA HIS A 196 -27.65 4.10 10.54
C HIS A 196 -26.78 3.49 9.44
N LEU A 197 -27.13 3.78 8.18
CA LEU A 197 -26.34 3.39 7.03
C LEU A 197 -25.43 4.54 6.64
N SER A 198 -24.12 4.28 6.58
CA SER A 198 -23.19 5.27 6.07
C SER A 198 -22.97 5.09 4.57
N VAL A 199 -23.12 6.18 3.83
CA VAL A 199 -22.83 6.26 2.41
C VAL A 199 -21.63 7.17 2.24
N GLY A 200 -20.71 6.85 1.34
CA GLY A 200 -19.55 7.68 1.07
C GLY A 200 -18.90 7.34 -0.25
N ARG A 201 -18.25 8.33 -0.85
CA ARG A 201 -17.66 8.26 -2.19
C ARG A 201 -16.66 7.12 -2.37
N VAL A 202 -15.96 6.73 -1.30
CA VAL A 202 -14.99 5.62 -1.36
C VAL A 202 -15.54 4.34 -0.71
N GLN A 203 -16.21 4.47 0.43
CA GLN A 203 -16.70 3.31 1.18
C GLN A 203 -17.77 2.53 0.40
N THR A 204 -18.71 3.22 -0.25
CA THR A 204 -19.86 2.60 -0.90
C THR A 204 -19.46 1.82 -2.17
N PRO A 205 -18.63 2.37 -3.10
CA PRO A 205 -18.13 1.60 -4.22
C PRO A 205 -17.31 0.38 -3.81
N ALA A 206 -16.51 0.49 -2.75
CA ALA A 206 -15.73 -0.63 -2.25
C ALA A 206 -16.60 -1.76 -1.66
N VAL A 207 -17.68 -1.44 -0.93
CA VAL A 207 -18.67 -2.45 -0.50
C VAL A 207 -19.34 -3.08 -1.72
N ARG A 208 -19.73 -2.29 -2.72
CA ARG A 208 -20.33 -2.79 -3.96
C ARG A 208 -19.45 -3.86 -4.63
N LEU A 209 -18.14 -3.62 -4.77
CA LEU A 209 -17.22 -4.59 -5.38
C LEU A 209 -17.18 -5.93 -4.63
N VAL A 210 -17.31 -5.90 -3.31
CA VAL A 210 -17.38 -7.13 -2.51
C VAL A 210 -18.75 -7.81 -2.65
N CYS A 211 -19.83 -7.05 -2.68
CA CYS A 211 -21.18 -7.58 -2.93
C CYS A 211 -21.30 -8.21 -4.31
N GLU A 212 -20.76 -7.58 -5.35
CA GLU A 212 -20.74 -8.13 -6.72
C GLU A 212 -19.97 -9.45 -6.77
N ASN A 213 -18.78 -9.53 -6.15
CA ASN A 213 -18.05 -10.78 -6.05
C ASN A 213 -18.82 -11.88 -5.28
N ASP A 214 -19.53 -11.52 -4.21
CA ASP A 214 -20.33 -12.48 -3.47
C ASP A 214 -21.56 -12.96 -4.27
N LEU A 215 -22.21 -12.08 -5.02
CA LEU A 215 -23.30 -12.43 -5.93
C LEU A 215 -22.80 -13.33 -7.07
N GLU A 216 -21.64 -13.03 -7.65
CA GLU A 216 -21.00 -13.89 -8.65
C GLU A 216 -20.75 -15.29 -8.10
N ILE A 217 -20.28 -15.42 -6.85
CA ILE A 217 -20.06 -16.71 -6.21
C ILE A 217 -21.37 -17.45 -5.94
N ARG A 218 -22.39 -16.76 -5.43
CA ARG A 218 -23.70 -17.36 -5.09
C ARG A 218 -24.45 -17.82 -6.33
N ASN A 219 -24.40 -17.04 -7.40
CA ASN A 219 -25.10 -17.32 -8.65
C ASN A 219 -24.27 -18.20 -9.61
N PHE A 220 -23.04 -18.57 -9.22
CA PHE A 220 -22.18 -19.40 -10.04
C PHE A 220 -22.76 -20.81 -10.18
N THR A 221 -23.05 -21.20 -11.42
CA THR A 221 -23.40 -22.58 -11.75
C THR A 221 -22.18 -23.27 -12.35
N PRO A 222 -21.63 -24.31 -11.70
CA PRO A 222 -20.51 -25.06 -12.25
C PRO A 222 -20.86 -25.69 -13.61
N GLU A 223 -19.96 -25.50 -14.57
CA GLU A 223 -20.08 -26.07 -15.92
C GLU A 223 -18.99 -27.12 -16.12
N LYS A 224 -19.41 -28.29 -16.60
CA LYS A 224 -18.48 -29.33 -17.04
C LYS A 224 -17.79 -28.89 -18.32
N TYR A 225 -16.51 -29.15 -18.39
CA TYR A 225 -15.73 -28.98 -19.62
C TYR A 225 -14.78 -30.15 -19.79
N TRP A 226 -14.39 -30.39 -21.03
CA TRP A 226 -13.42 -31.41 -21.39
C TRP A 226 -12.28 -30.80 -22.19
N LYS A 227 -11.10 -31.40 -22.06
CA LYS A 227 -9.90 -31.14 -22.86
C LYS A 227 -9.33 -32.47 -23.34
N LEU A 228 -8.55 -32.40 -24.41
CA LEU A 228 -7.71 -33.52 -24.82
C LEU A 228 -6.31 -33.34 -24.24
N GLN A 229 -5.74 -34.44 -23.77
CA GLN A 229 -4.35 -34.57 -23.44
C GLN A 229 -3.71 -35.69 -24.26
N LEU A 230 -2.44 -35.51 -24.60
CA LEU A 230 -1.57 -36.54 -25.12
C LEU A 230 -0.52 -36.84 -24.06
N GLU A 231 -0.42 -38.09 -23.65
CA GLU A 231 0.66 -38.60 -22.82
C GLU A 231 1.75 -39.20 -23.72
N ASP A 232 2.96 -38.67 -23.66
CA ASP A 232 4.13 -39.31 -24.26
C ASP A 232 4.47 -40.59 -23.48
N LYS A 233 4.30 -41.75 -24.10
CA LYS A 233 4.50 -43.05 -23.44
C LYS A 233 5.93 -43.29 -23.00
N LYS A 234 6.91 -42.64 -23.64
CA LYS A 234 8.33 -42.82 -23.31
C LYS A 234 8.72 -42.04 -22.06
N ASN A 235 8.22 -40.81 -21.93
CA ASN A 235 8.66 -39.86 -20.91
C ASN A 235 7.60 -39.52 -19.85
N GLY A 236 6.36 -39.97 -20.01
CA GLY A 236 5.24 -39.68 -19.09
C GLY A 236 4.78 -38.23 -19.10
N VAL A 237 5.11 -37.47 -20.15
CA VAL A 237 4.80 -36.03 -20.25
C VAL A 237 3.44 -35.82 -20.88
N PHE A 238 2.64 -34.94 -20.27
CA PHE A 238 1.32 -34.57 -20.77
C PHE A 238 1.36 -33.27 -21.59
N PHE A 239 0.82 -33.31 -22.80
CA PHE A 239 0.56 -32.17 -23.66
C PHE A 239 -0.94 -31.91 -23.71
N THR A 240 -1.37 -30.67 -23.59
CA THR A 240 -2.81 -30.34 -23.45
C THR A 240 -3.27 -29.35 -24.52
N THR A 241 -4.50 -29.51 -25.00
CA THR A 241 -5.13 -28.51 -25.88
C THR A 241 -5.38 -27.18 -25.15
N LYS A 242 -5.22 -26.07 -25.87
CA LYS A 242 -5.55 -24.73 -25.35
C LYS A 242 -7.05 -24.63 -25.02
N ASP A 243 -7.89 -25.02 -25.98
CA ASP A 243 -9.33 -24.86 -25.88
C ASP A 243 -9.97 -25.92 -24.98
N LYS A 244 -11.16 -25.58 -24.49
CA LYS A 244 -12.05 -26.41 -23.68
C LYS A 244 -13.38 -26.51 -24.42
N THR A 245 -14.03 -27.65 -24.39
CA THR A 245 -15.40 -27.79 -24.90
C THR A 245 -16.36 -28.23 -23.79
N LYS A 246 -17.62 -27.84 -23.91
CA LYS A 246 -18.74 -28.32 -23.08
C LYS A 246 -19.50 -29.47 -23.75
N ASP A 247 -19.09 -29.86 -24.95
CA ASP A 247 -19.72 -30.93 -25.71
C ASP A 247 -18.89 -32.22 -25.56
N SER A 248 -19.44 -33.17 -24.81
CA SER A 248 -18.82 -34.47 -24.59
C SER A 248 -18.80 -35.36 -25.83
N GLU A 249 -19.74 -35.20 -26.75
CA GLU A 249 -19.75 -35.99 -28.00
C GLU A 249 -18.71 -35.44 -28.97
N ALA A 250 -18.61 -34.12 -29.10
CA ALA A 250 -17.59 -33.49 -29.94
C ALA A 250 -16.17 -33.82 -29.47
N ILE A 251 -15.91 -33.86 -28.16
CA ILE A 251 -14.58 -34.21 -27.65
C ILE A 251 -14.25 -35.70 -27.84
N LEU A 252 -15.25 -36.59 -27.73
CA LEU A 252 -15.09 -38.02 -28.01
C LEU A 252 -14.84 -38.30 -29.50
N ALA A 253 -15.56 -37.60 -30.38
CA ALA A 253 -15.30 -37.68 -31.82
C ALA A 253 -13.88 -37.20 -32.14
N SER A 254 -13.49 -36.04 -31.58
CA SER A 254 -12.14 -35.49 -31.74
C SER A 254 -11.07 -36.46 -31.22
N SER A 255 -11.27 -37.09 -30.06
CA SER A 255 -10.30 -38.05 -29.51
C SER A 255 -10.11 -39.30 -30.37
N ARG A 256 -11.19 -39.79 -31.02
CA ARG A 256 -11.15 -40.97 -31.89
C ARG A 256 -10.44 -40.69 -33.22
N GLY A 257 -10.41 -39.43 -33.64
CA GLY A 257 -9.72 -38.99 -34.86
C GLY A 257 -8.20 -38.82 -34.70
N LEU A 258 -7.65 -38.99 -33.50
CA LEU A 258 -6.22 -38.83 -33.24
C LEU A 258 -5.43 -40.11 -33.53
N SER A 259 -4.20 -39.94 -34.02
CA SER A 259 -3.21 -41.00 -34.23
C SER A 259 -2.55 -41.44 -32.92
N THR A 260 -2.02 -42.66 -32.87
CA THR A 260 -1.15 -43.12 -31.77
C THR A 260 0.25 -42.51 -31.82
N THR A 261 0.62 -41.91 -32.94
CA THR A 261 1.91 -41.23 -33.13
C THR A 261 1.67 -39.76 -33.43
N SER A 262 2.36 -38.90 -32.70
CA SER A 262 2.31 -37.44 -32.87
C SER A 262 3.66 -36.89 -33.28
N VAL A 263 3.67 -35.69 -33.85
CA VAL A 263 4.91 -35.03 -34.32
C VAL A 263 5.15 -33.77 -33.49
N ILE A 264 6.37 -33.58 -33.00
CA ILE A 264 6.77 -32.33 -32.37
C ILE A 264 6.81 -31.25 -33.46
N SER A 265 5.91 -30.27 -33.37
CA SER A 265 5.75 -29.21 -34.37
C SER A 265 6.50 -27.94 -34.02
N SER A 266 6.67 -27.65 -32.72
CA SER A 266 7.45 -26.49 -32.25
C SER A 266 8.15 -26.77 -30.93
N VAL A 267 9.37 -26.23 -30.81
CA VAL A 267 10.14 -26.16 -29.56
C VAL A 267 10.68 -24.74 -29.44
N GLU A 268 10.09 -23.96 -28.55
CA GLU A 268 10.44 -22.55 -28.33
C GLU A 268 11.06 -22.38 -26.95
N ILE A 269 12.20 -21.70 -26.90
CA ILE A 269 12.88 -21.33 -25.65
C ILE A 269 12.89 -19.81 -25.55
N GLU A 270 12.21 -19.28 -24.54
CA GLU A 270 12.25 -17.87 -24.18
C GLU A 270 13.15 -17.70 -22.95
N ASN A 271 14.23 -16.92 -23.11
CA ASN A 271 15.07 -16.52 -21.98
C ASN A 271 14.48 -15.29 -21.30
N HIS A 272 14.48 -15.29 -19.98
CA HIS A 272 13.95 -14.20 -19.17
C HIS A 272 14.98 -13.75 -18.15
N GLN A 273 15.12 -12.44 -18.04
CA GLN A 273 15.81 -11.75 -16.97
C GLN A 273 14.75 -11.04 -16.12
N LYS A 274 14.79 -11.27 -14.81
CA LYS A 274 13.84 -10.67 -13.89
C LYS A 274 14.56 -10.05 -12.71
N SER A 275 14.44 -8.74 -12.60
CA SER A 275 15.01 -7.97 -11.50
C SER A 275 14.21 -8.10 -10.21
N ALA A 276 14.79 -7.65 -9.10
CA ALA A 276 14.16 -7.73 -7.80
C ALA A 276 12.80 -7.02 -7.78
N PRO A 277 11.86 -7.43 -6.91
CA PRO A 277 10.57 -6.76 -6.85
C PRO A 277 10.74 -5.27 -6.50
N GLN A 278 9.77 -4.47 -6.93
CA GLN A 278 9.72 -3.04 -6.65
C GLN A 278 9.76 -2.74 -5.15
N LEU A 279 10.25 -1.55 -4.78
CA LEU A 279 10.28 -1.09 -3.40
C LEU A 279 8.86 -0.91 -2.84
N PHE A 280 8.73 -0.94 -1.52
CA PHE A 280 7.40 -0.93 -0.91
C PHE A 280 6.77 0.46 -0.95
N THR A 281 5.57 0.55 -1.53
CA THR A 281 4.53 1.50 -1.07
C THR A 281 3.86 0.96 0.20
N LEU A 282 3.10 1.81 0.92
CA LEU A 282 2.32 1.36 2.07
C LEU A 282 1.32 0.24 1.70
N SER A 283 0.56 0.39 0.60
CA SER A 283 -0.39 -0.64 0.16
C SER A 283 0.31 -1.96 -0.18
N ALA A 284 1.48 -1.89 -0.85
CA ALA A 284 2.24 -3.09 -1.20
C ALA A 284 2.73 -3.84 0.05
N LEU A 285 3.20 -3.10 1.07
CA LEU A 285 3.61 -3.68 2.34
C LEU A 285 2.42 -4.25 3.13
N GLN A 286 1.30 -3.54 3.18
CA GLN A 286 0.05 -4.04 3.80
C GLN A 286 -0.42 -5.34 3.13
N SER A 287 -0.44 -5.39 1.80
CA SER A 287 -0.77 -6.61 1.06
C SER A 287 0.19 -7.76 1.33
N PHE A 288 1.50 -7.48 1.44
CA PHE A 288 2.52 -8.46 1.79
C PHE A 288 2.32 -8.99 3.21
N ALA A 289 2.20 -8.10 4.21
CA ALA A 289 2.02 -8.44 5.62
C ALA A 289 0.70 -9.20 5.88
N ALA A 290 -0.38 -8.85 5.17
CA ALA A 290 -1.64 -9.57 5.22
C ALA A 290 -1.52 -11.01 4.68
N SER A 291 -0.73 -11.20 3.61
CA SER A 291 -0.49 -12.53 3.06
C SER A 291 0.42 -13.37 3.97
N ALA A 292 1.57 -12.80 4.36
CA ALA A 292 2.65 -13.47 5.08
C ALA A 292 2.33 -13.71 6.56
N TRP A 293 1.79 -12.71 7.27
CA TRP A 293 1.64 -12.73 8.73
C TRP A 293 0.20 -12.50 9.21
N LYS A 294 -0.75 -12.37 8.28
CA LYS A 294 -2.18 -12.11 8.58
C LYS A 294 -2.42 -10.80 9.34
N PHE A 295 -1.50 -9.84 9.24
CA PHE A 295 -1.72 -8.50 9.76
C PHE A 295 -2.86 -7.83 8.99
N ASP A 296 -3.72 -7.11 9.70
CA ASP A 296 -4.60 -6.16 9.04
C ASP A 296 -3.83 -4.88 8.70
N SER A 297 -4.43 -4.09 7.82
CA SER A 297 -3.85 -2.85 7.31
C SER A 297 -3.48 -1.84 8.40
N ASP A 298 -4.36 -1.64 9.38
CA ASP A 298 -4.13 -0.76 10.55
C ASP A 298 -2.91 -1.19 11.36
N LYS A 299 -2.79 -2.49 11.66
CA LYS A 299 -1.66 -3.02 12.41
C LYS A 299 -0.35 -2.75 11.66
N THR A 300 -0.32 -3.02 10.35
CA THR A 300 0.85 -2.73 9.53
C THR A 300 1.19 -1.24 9.52
N GLU A 301 0.21 -0.37 9.30
CA GLU A 301 0.43 1.09 9.28
C GLU A 301 0.97 1.60 10.60
N SER A 302 0.35 1.20 11.73
CA SER A 302 0.80 1.61 13.07
C SER A 302 2.24 1.14 13.39
N ILE A 303 2.63 -0.05 12.93
CA ILE A 303 4.00 -0.54 13.08
C ILE A 303 4.97 0.32 12.26
N VAL A 304 4.66 0.57 10.99
CA VAL A 304 5.51 1.37 10.09
C VAL A 304 5.66 2.80 10.62
N GLU A 305 4.55 3.41 11.05
CA GLU A 305 4.53 4.74 11.68
C GLU A 305 5.39 4.78 12.95
N GLY A 306 5.30 3.75 13.80
CA GLY A 306 6.17 3.62 14.97
C GLY A 306 7.66 3.55 14.61
N LEU A 307 8.02 2.76 13.59
CA LEU A 307 9.40 2.63 13.11
C LEU A 307 9.92 3.93 12.47
N TYR A 308 9.07 4.67 11.76
CA TYR A 308 9.37 6.00 11.22
C TYR A 308 9.63 7.03 12.33
N LEU A 309 8.81 7.05 13.38
CA LEU A 309 8.99 7.98 14.51
C LEU A 309 10.24 7.68 15.34
N GLU A 310 10.70 6.43 15.36
CA GLU A 310 12.02 6.05 15.89
C GLU A 310 13.16 6.37 14.91
N GLY A 311 12.84 6.79 13.68
CA GLY A 311 13.80 7.12 12.63
C GLY A 311 14.45 5.90 11.97
N PHE A 312 13.88 4.70 12.09
CA PHE A 312 14.41 3.46 11.49
C PHE A 312 13.99 3.27 10.03
N LEU A 313 12.82 3.82 9.66
CA LEU A 313 12.29 3.80 8.29
C LEU A 313 12.05 5.23 7.79
N SER A 314 12.01 5.39 6.46
CA SER A 314 11.51 6.60 5.81
C SER A 314 10.01 6.78 6.04
N TYR A 315 9.47 7.88 5.52
CA TYR A 315 8.08 8.31 5.68
C TYR A 315 7.07 7.13 5.55
N PRO A 316 6.08 7.00 6.46
CA PRO A 316 5.35 5.75 6.64
C PRO A 316 4.18 5.54 5.66
N ARG A 317 3.81 6.56 4.88
CA ARG A 317 2.70 6.50 3.91
C ARG A 317 3.15 6.80 2.48
N PRO A 318 4.19 6.13 1.95
CA PRO A 318 4.70 6.45 0.64
C PRO A 318 3.77 5.98 -0.47
N ASP A 319 3.68 6.80 -1.51
CA ASP A 319 2.86 6.58 -2.70
C ASP A 319 3.65 6.27 -3.97
N SER A 320 4.98 6.20 -3.86
CA SER A 320 5.90 5.80 -4.92
C SER A 320 6.60 4.47 -4.62
N GLU A 321 6.98 3.75 -5.68
CA GLU A 321 7.89 2.60 -5.64
C GLU A 321 9.35 3.02 -5.95
N TYR A 322 9.57 4.31 -6.24
CA TYR A 322 10.87 4.86 -6.63
C TYR A 322 11.54 5.64 -5.49
N ILE A 323 12.85 5.73 -5.55
CA ILE A 323 13.69 6.57 -4.68
C ILE A 323 14.51 7.55 -5.49
N ASN A 324 15.01 8.60 -4.84
CA ASN A 324 15.90 9.58 -5.46
C ASN A 324 17.38 9.15 -5.37
N GLN A 325 18.26 9.87 -6.06
CA GLN A 325 19.70 9.57 -6.07
C GLN A 325 20.34 9.62 -4.67
N PHE A 326 19.88 10.54 -3.81
CA PHE A 326 20.40 10.70 -2.45
C PHE A 326 20.08 9.48 -1.58
N GLU A 327 18.84 9.01 -1.63
CA GLU A 327 18.37 7.81 -0.92
C GLU A 327 19.08 6.55 -1.41
N PHE A 328 19.32 6.43 -2.72
CA PHE A 328 20.11 5.31 -3.28
C PHE A 328 21.53 5.28 -2.71
N ASN A 329 22.21 6.44 -2.67
CA ASN A 329 23.56 6.55 -2.14
C ASN A 329 23.60 6.21 -0.64
N ASP A 330 22.65 6.70 0.16
CA ASP A 330 22.54 6.37 1.58
C ASP A 330 22.34 4.85 1.80
N LEU A 331 21.51 4.19 0.98
CA LEU A 331 21.31 2.74 1.05
C LEU A 331 22.57 1.96 0.64
N LYS A 332 23.28 2.41 -0.40
CA LYS A 332 24.54 1.83 -0.87
C LYS A 332 25.63 1.90 0.20
N GLU A 333 25.78 3.06 0.87
CA GLU A 333 26.76 3.26 1.94
C GLU A 333 26.51 2.34 3.14
N ASN A 334 25.23 2.06 3.46
CA ASN A 334 24.83 1.25 4.61
C ASN A 334 24.53 -0.23 4.28
N LEU A 335 24.73 -0.66 3.04
CA LEU A 335 24.34 -1.99 2.54
C LEU A 335 24.89 -3.14 3.41
N SER A 336 26.18 -3.11 3.73
CA SER A 336 26.83 -4.16 4.52
C SER A 336 26.26 -4.24 5.95
N ALA A 337 25.93 -3.10 6.54
CA ALA A 337 25.34 -3.02 7.86
C ALA A 337 23.91 -3.57 7.87
N TYR A 338 23.11 -3.28 6.83
CA TYR A 338 21.78 -3.89 6.66
C TYR A 338 21.85 -5.39 6.48
N GLN A 339 22.72 -5.90 5.60
CA GLN A 339 22.91 -7.33 5.37
C GLN A 339 23.24 -8.06 6.68
N LYS A 340 24.15 -7.50 7.49
CA LYS A 340 24.51 -8.03 8.81
C LYS A 340 23.34 -7.97 9.78
N ALA A 341 22.60 -6.86 9.82
CA ALA A 341 21.50 -6.68 10.76
C ALA A 341 20.41 -7.75 10.58
N ILE A 342 20.04 -8.05 9.33
CA ILE A 342 18.94 -9.00 9.03
C ILE A 342 19.44 -10.41 8.63
N ASN A 343 20.74 -10.68 8.78
CA ASN A 343 21.40 -11.93 8.39
C ASN A 343 21.06 -12.36 6.94
N CYS A 344 21.22 -11.44 5.99
CA CYS A 344 20.92 -11.64 4.58
C CYS A 344 22.15 -11.27 3.74
N HIS A 345 23.01 -12.24 3.45
CA HIS A 345 24.33 -12.00 2.86
C HIS A 345 24.39 -12.44 1.40
N PHE A 346 24.46 -11.48 0.48
CA PHE A 346 24.69 -11.74 -0.95
C PHE A 346 25.79 -10.83 -1.49
N GLN A 347 26.45 -11.28 -2.56
CA GLN A 347 27.40 -10.42 -3.28
C GLN A 347 26.63 -9.39 -4.12
N SER A 348 26.92 -8.12 -3.90
CA SER A 348 26.32 -7.02 -4.67
C SER A 348 26.74 -7.09 -6.13
N ALA A 349 25.77 -7.08 -7.03
CA ALA A 349 25.98 -7.10 -8.48
C ALA A 349 25.75 -5.72 -9.11
N PHE A 350 24.79 -4.96 -8.60
CA PHE A 350 24.44 -3.63 -9.10
C PHE A 350 24.75 -2.59 -8.03
N LEU A 351 25.77 -1.77 -8.24
CA LEU A 351 26.15 -0.67 -7.35
C LEU A 351 25.86 0.71 -7.96
N GLU A 352 25.40 0.75 -9.21
CA GLU A 352 24.97 1.96 -9.90
C GLU A 352 23.43 2.01 -9.93
N PRO A 353 22.83 3.21 -9.91
CA PRO A 353 21.38 3.38 -9.90
C PRO A 353 20.76 2.76 -11.14
N ARG A 354 19.62 2.09 -10.96
CA ARG A 354 18.82 1.50 -12.04
C ARG A 354 17.48 2.21 -12.11
N GLU A 355 17.04 2.56 -13.32
CA GLU A 355 15.79 3.29 -13.57
C GLU A 355 14.53 2.60 -13.02
N ASP A 356 14.59 1.27 -12.84
CA ASP A 356 13.53 0.48 -12.23
C ASP A 356 13.24 0.88 -10.78
N TYR A 357 14.22 1.45 -10.06
CA TYR A 357 14.12 1.80 -8.64
C TYR A 357 14.46 3.27 -8.37
N VAL A 358 15.42 3.84 -9.09
CA VAL A 358 15.95 5.19 -8.87
C VAL A 358 15.48 6.11 -9.99
N ASN A 359 14.64 7.07 -9.66
CA ASN A 359 14.10 8.03 -10.64
C ASN A 359 13.60 9.31 -9.94
N ASP A 360 14.39 10.38 -10.01
CA ASP A 360 14.08 11.67 -9.36
C ASP A 360 12.79 12.31 -9.91
N GLU A 361 12.52 12.19 -11.20
CA GLU A 361 11.31 12.76 -11.83
C GLU A 361 10.05 12.08 -11.30
N LYS A 362 10.04 10.74 -11.21
CA LYS A 362 8.91 9.98 -10.68
C LYS A 362 8.69 10.25 -9.19
N VAL A 363 9.76 10.47 -8.43
CA VAL A 363 9.66 10.90 -7.02
C VAL A 363 9.12 12.32 -6.91
N SER A 364 9.53 13.24 -7.78
CA SER A 364 9.04 14.63 -7.77
C SER A 364 7.55 14.75 -8.10
N GLY A 365 7.00 13.79 -8.84
CA GLY A 365 5.57 13.68 -9.14
C GLY A 365 4.73 13.07 -8.02
N THR A 366 5.34 12.61 -6.92
CA THR A 366 4.66 12.01 -5.77
C THR A 366 4.92 12.81 -4.50
N SER A 367 4.19 12.51 -3.41
CA SER A 367 4.43 13.21 -2.14
C SER A 367 5.71 12.69 -1.47
N HIS A 368 6.00 11.38 -1.64
CA HIS A 368 7.17 10.73 -1.06
C HIS A 368 7.77 9.67 -1.99
N SER A 369 9.05 9.38 -1.77
CA SER A 369 9.75 8.19 -2.25
C SER A 369 9.24 6.91 -1.59
N ALA A 370 9.72 5.75 -2.04
CA ALA A 370 9.39 4.45 -1.46
C ALA A 370 9.76 4.30 0.03
N LEU A 371 9.12 3.32 0.68
CA LEU A 371 9.45 2.93 2.06
C LEU A 371 10.79 2.18 2.08
N ILE A 372 11.78 2.78 2.71
CA ILE A 372 13.16 2.27 2.80
C ILE A 372 13.69 2.38 4.24
N PRO A 373 14.69 1.58 4.63
CA PRO A 373 15.38 1.79 5.90
C PRO A 373 16.24 3.06 5.85
N THR A 374 16.49 3.62 7.02
CA THR A 374 17.42 4.75 7.20
C THR A 374 18.79 4.25 7.67
N GLU A 375 19.78 5.13 7.75
CA GLU A 375 21.09 4.86 8.33
C GLU A 375 21.04 4.47 9.82
N ARG A 376 19.92 4.76 10.51
CA ARG A 376 19.71 4.40 11.91
C ARG A 376 19.22 2.96 12.02
N ILE A 377 20.15 2.01 12.05
CA ILE A 377 19.84 0.59 12.17
C ILE A 377 19.51 0.24 13.65
N PRO A 378 18.30 -0.29 13.95
CA PRO A 378 17.94 -0.70 15.30
C PRO A 378 18.65 -1.98 15.71
N ASN A 379 18.83 -2.15 17.03
CA ASN A 379 19.08 -3.49 17.57
C ASN A 379 17.79 -4.31 17.47
N LEU A 380 17.76 -5.30 16.57
CA LEU A 380 16.56 -6.10 16.30
C LEU A 380 16.03 -6.85 17.52
N SER A 381 16.87 -7.14 18.52
CA SER A 381 16.46 -7.79 19.77
C SER A 381 15.60 -6.87 20.65
N ASN A 382 15.68 -5.54 20.45
CA ASN A 382 14.89 -4.57 21.20
C ASN A 382 13.52 -4.30 20.54
N LEU A 383 13.33 -4.73 19.28
CA LEU A 383 12.07 -4.59 18.58
C LEU A 383 11.10 -5.68 19.00
N LYS A 384 9.81 -5.33 19.10
CA LYS A 384 8.76 -6.35 19.22
C LYS A 384 8.76 -7.23 17.98
N THR A 385 8.33 -8.49 18.10
CA THR A 385 8.32 -9.47 17.00
C THR A 385 7.69 -8.91 15.72
N ASP A 386 6.52 -8.29 15.82
CA ASP A 386 5.83 -7.75 14.65
C ASP A 386 6.54 -6.54 14.02
N GLN A 387 7.18 -5.70 14.86
CA GLN A 387 8.00 -4.58 14.39
C GLN A 387 9.24 -5.08 13.65
N ARG A 388 9.88 -6.11 14.21
CA ARG A 388 11.03 -6.78 13.60
C ARG A 388 10.66 -7.38 12.24
N LEU A 389 9.53 -8.07 12.14
CA LEU A 389 9.05 -8.65 10.87
C LEU A 389 8.89 -7.59 9.77
N ILE A 390 8.23 -6.46 10.10
CA ILE A 390 8.03 -5.36 9.15
C ILE A 390 9.37 -4.73 8.76
N TYR A 391 10.21 -4.41 9.75
CA TYR A 391 11.52 -3.82 9.50
C TYR A 391 12.40 -4.72 8.61
N GLU A 392 12.51 -6.01 8.93
CA GLU A 392 13.27 -6.98 8.15
C GLU A 392 12.74 -7.11 6.72
N ALA A 393 11.42 -7.08 6.51
CA ALA A 393 10.85 -7.12 5.17
C ALA A 393 11.16 -5.88 4.34
N VAL A 394 11.07 -4.69 4.94
CA VAL A 394 11.41 -3.43 4.27
C VAL A 394 12.90 -3.38 3.92
N VAL A 395 13.77 -3.69 4.88
CA VAL A 395 15.22 -3.75 4.66
C VAL A 395 15.56 -4.76 3.57
N LYS A 396 15.03 -5.99 3.67
CA LYS A 396 15.29 -7.05 2.70
C LYS A 396 14.85 -6.63 1.29
N GLN A 397 13.65 -6.08 1.14
CA GLN A 397 13.15 -5.64 -0.15
C GLN A 397 14.03 -4.53 -0.75
N ALA A 398 14.48 -3.57 0.07
CA ALA A 398 15.37 -2.51 -0.36
C ALA A 398 16.73 -3.04 -0.80
N ILE A 399 17.41 -3.85 0.03
CA ILE A 399 18.77 -4.30 -0.29
C ILE A 399 18.81 -5.24 -1.50
N LEU A 400 17.72 -5.97 -1.79
CA LEU A 400 17.68 -6.86 -2.95
C LEU A 400 17.77 -6.13 -4.30
N MET A 401 17.61 -4.80 -4.35
CA MET A 401 17.89 -4.02 -5.56
C MET A 401 19.38 -4.08 -5.97
N PHE A 402 20.27 -4.34 -5.01
CA PHE A 402 21.72 -4.47 -5.24
C PHE A 402 22.14 -5.92 -5.59
N ALA A 403 21.25 -6.89 -5.44
CA ALA A 403 21.51 -8.30 -5.76
C ALA A 403 21.39 -8.55 -7.27
N ASP A 404 21.99 -9.64 -7.74
CA ASP A 404 21.89 -10.02 -9.15
C ASP A 404 20.44 -10.39 -9.54
N ASP A 405 20.13 -10.26 -10.83
CA ASP A 405 18.84 -10.61 -11.39
C ASP A 405 18.60 -12.13 -11.38
N CYS A 406 17.33 -12.53 -11.42
CA CYS A 406 16.92 -13.90 -11.61
C CYS A 406 16.86 -14.22 -13.11
N TYR A 407 17.63 -15.21 -13.55
CA TYR A 407 17.68 -15.67 -14.94
C TYR A 407 17.05 -17.05 -15.05
N TYR A 408 16.09 -17.19 -15.96
CA TYR A 408 15.41 -18.45 -16.22
C TYR A 408 14.98 -18.53 -17.68
N SER A 409 14.71 -19.73 -18.16
CA SER A 409 14.09 -19.94 -19.48
C SER A 409 12.75 -20.65 -19.33
N THR A 410 11.83 -20.33 -20.24
CA THR A 410 10.58 -21.07 -20.41
C THR A 410 10.68 -21.84 -21.72
N LYS A 411 10.54 -23.17 -21.66
CA LYS A 411 10.52 -24.04 -22.84
C LYS A 411 9.08 -24.40 -23.16
N THR A 412 8.57 -23.93 -24.28
CA THR A 412 7.26 -24.30 -24.80
C THR A 412 7.45 -25.39 -25.85
N ILE A 413 6.70 -26.47 -25.73
CA ILE A 413 6.75 -27.57 -26.71
C ILE A 413 5.35 -27.82 -27.21
N GLU A 414 5.21 -27.84 -28.53
CA GLU A 414 3.96 -28.11 -29.22
C GLU A 414 4.06 -29.41 -30.01
N VAL A 415 3.01 -30.21 -29.88
CA VAL A 415 2.83 -31.50 -30.54
C VAL A 415 1.61 -31.37 -31.43
N GLU A 416 1.77 -31.74 -32.70
CA GLU A 416 0.68 -31.86 -33.64
C GLU A 416 0.24 -33.31 -33.79
N ASN A 417 -1.08 -33.52 -33.78
CA ASN A 417 -1.70 -34.80 -34.09
C ASN A 417 -2.99 -34.54 -34.88
N ASN A 418 -3.00 -34.94 -36.15
CA ASN A 418 -4.12 -34.82 -37.09
C ASN A 418 -4.78 -33.42 -37.08
N GLY A 419 -3.95 -32.38 -37.20
CA GLY A 419 -4.40 -30.98 -37.29
C GLY A 419 -4.74 -30.31 -35.94
N LEU A 420 -4.64 -31.03 -34.82
CA LEU A 420 -4.78 -30.47 -33.47
C LEU A 420 -3.42 -30.25 -32.82
N VAL A 421 -3.27 -29.10 -32.14
CA VAL A 421 -2.05 -28.71 -31.44
C VAL A 421 -2.21 -28.86 -29.93
N PHE A 422 -1.24 -29.52 -29.31
CA PHE A 422 -1.14 -29.78 -27.88
C PHE A 422 0.13 -29.15 -27.34
N LYS A 423 0.05 -28.51 -26.16
CA LYS A 423 1.17 -27.75 -25.60
C LYS A 423 1.56 -28.28 -24.22
N THR A 424 2.85 -28.30 -23.95
CA THR A 424 3.41 -28.37 -22.59
C THR A 424 4.43 -27.24 -22.37
N LYS A 425 4.72 -26.94 -21.11
CA LYS A 425 5.65 -25.88 -20.73
C LYS A 425 6.60 -26.35 -19.63
N GLY A 426 7.89 -26.29 -19.92
CA GLY A 426 8.98 -26.42 -18.97
C GLY A 426 9.51 -25.07 -18.50
N ARG A 427 10.25 -25.10 -17.40
CA ARG A 427 10.93 -23.93 -16.84
C ARG A 427 12.27 -24.37 -16.27
N THR A 428 13.35 -23.74 -16.70
CA THR A 428 14.70 -23.99 -16.19
C THR A 428 15.20 -22.73 -15.48
N LEU A 429 15.64 -22.88 -14.23
CA LEU A 429 16.26 -21.79 -13.48
C LEU A 429 17.77 -21.83 -13.73
N HIS A 430 18.32 -20.75 -14.31
CA HIS A 430 19.75 -20.66 -14.62
C HIS A 430 20.51 -19.99 -13.47
N LYS A 431 19.93 -18.93 -12.90
CA LYS A 431 20.48 -18.21 -11.75
C LYS A 431 19.33 -17.63 -10.91
N LEU A 432 19.33 -17.89 -9.61
CA LEU A 432 18.28 -17.38 -8.71
C LEU A 432 18.42 -15.88 -8.44
N GLY A 433 19.66 -15.38 -8.30
CA GLY A 433 19.91 -13.98 -7.98
C GLY A 433 19.20 -13.56 -6.69
N TRP A 434 18.53 -12.40 -6.70
CA TRP A 434 17.73 -11.91 -5.59
C TRP A 434 16.67 -12.91 -5.07
N ALA A 435 16.21 -13.85 -5.91
CA ALA A 435 15.15 -14.79 -5.57
C ALA A 435 15.56 -15.78 -4.48
N GLU A 436 16.86 -16.05 -4.33
CA GLU A 436 17.40 -16.92 -3.26
C GLU A 436 17.12 -16.34 -1.86
N TRP A 437 17.12 -15.01 -1.77
CA TRP A 437 17.03 -14.26 -0.51
C TRP A 437 15.64 -13.69 -0.25
N SER A 438 14.78 -13.68 -1.27
CA SER A 438 13.46 -13.06 -1.21
C SER A 438 12.51 -13.77 -0.27
N SER A 439 11.69 -12.98 0.43
CA SER A 439 10.54 -13.50 1.16
C SER A 439 9.41 -13.99 0.25
N ARG A 440 9.45 -13.67 -1.05
CA ARG A 440 8.45 -14.11 -2.05
C ARG A 440 8.99 -15.33 -2.80
N LYS A 441 8.22 -16.42 -2.81
CA LYS A 441 8.56 -17.62 -3.58
C LYS A 441 8.50 -17.34 -5.08
N VAL A 442 9.58 -17.66 -5.79
CA VAL A 442 9.59 -17.73 -7.24
C VAL A 442 9.13 -19.14 -7.67
N ARG A 443 8.49 -19.24 -8.83
CA ARG A 443 8.08 -20.54 -9.38
C ARG A 443 9.33 -21.39 -9.65
N GLY A 444 9.36 -22.57 -9.06
CA GLY A 444 10.44 -23.55 -9.21
C GLY A 444 10.57 -24.09 -10.63
N PRO A 445 11.62 -24.88 -10.90
CA PRO A 445 11.81 -25.50 -12.19
C PRO A 445 10.67 -26.47 -12.50
N VAL A 446 10.39 -26.63 -13.79
CA VAL A 446 9.46 -27.62 -14.32
C VAL A 446 10.22 -28.34 -15.42
N GLU A 447 10.67 -29.55 -15.12
CA GLU A 447 11.44 -30.35 -16.07
C GLU A 447 10.53 -30.84 -17.20
N VAL A 448 11.05 -30.70 -18.41
CA VAL A 448 10.50 -31.32 -19.61
C VAL A 448 11.66 -31.94 -20.38
N PRO A 449 11.48 -33.12 -20.99
CA PRO A 449 12.49 -33.76 -21.82
C PRO A 449 12.96 -32.87 -22.98
N ASP A 450 14.10 -33.25 -23.55
CA ASP A 450 14.58 -32.69 -24.79
C ASP A 450 13.89 -33.36 -25.98
N TYR A 451 13.01 -32.58 -26.61
CA TYR A 451 12.37 -32.88 -27.88
C TYR A 451 12.99 -32.01 -28.98
N GLN A 452 13.03 -32.52 -30.20
CA GLN A 452 13.42 -31.81 -31.41
C GLN A 452 12.22 -31.69 -32.36
N VAL A 453 12.18 -30.59 -33.12
CA VAL A 453 11.15 -30.41 -34.15
C VAL A 453 11.26 -31.53 -35.18
N GLY A 454 10.14 -32.17 -35.49
CA GLY A 454 10.06 -33.32 -36.37
C GLY A 454 10.14 -34.69 -35.66
N ASP A 455 10.45 -34.72 -34.35
CA ASP A 455 10.41 -35.97 -33.58
C ASP A 455 9.03 -36.61 -33.64
N LYS A 456 9.01 -37.91 -33.93
CA LYS A 456 7.80 -38.73 -33.85
C LYS A 456 7.76 -39.42 -32.50
N ILE A 457 6.68 -39.17 -31.75
CA ILE A 457 6.50 -39.71 -30.40
C ILE A 457 5.24 -40.57 -30.33
N ASP A 458 5.32 -41.68 -29.60
CA ASP A 458 4.16 -42.52 -29.33
C ASP A 458 3.35 -41.91 -28.18
N THR A 459 2.11 -41.54 -28.50
CA THR A 459 1.23 -40.82 -27.60
C THR A 459 -0.02 -41.60 -27.27
N GLN A 460 -0.46 -41.51 -26.02
CA GLN A 460 -1.76 -41.99 -25.58
C GLN A 460 -2.71 -40.81 -25.37
N VAL A 461 -3.85 -40.87 -26.04
CA VAL A 461 -4.91 -39.86 -25.90
C VAL A 461 -5.63 -40.07 -24.58
N GLN A 462 -5.84 -38.98 -23.84
CA GLN A 462 -6.68 -38.93 -22.65
C GLN A 462 -7.69 -37.79 -22.78
N ILE A 463 -8.93 -38.06 -22.37
CA ILE A 463 -9.95 -37.02 -22.21
C ILE A 463 -9.94 -36.61 -20.74
N VAL A 464 -9.59 -35.36 -20.47
CA VAL A 464 -9.60 -34.83 -19.12
C VAL A 464 -10.83 -33.96 -18.93
N GLY A 465 -11.75 -34.45 -18.10
CA GLY A 465 -12.89 -33.69 -17.64
C GLY A 465 -12.52 -32.78 -16.47
N GLY A 466 -13.11 -31.60 -16.44
CA GLY A 466 -13.02 -30.68 -15.33
C GLY A 466 -14.34 -29.95 -15.13
N GLU A 467 -14.43 -29.26 -14.00
CA GLU A 467 -15.56 -28.42 -13.67
C GLU A 467 -15.05 -27.01 -13.39
N THR A 468 -15.73 -26.01 -13.93
CA THR A 468 -15.40 -24.61 -13.64
C THR A 468 -15.62 -24.34 -12.16
N LYS A 469 -14.72 -23.56 -11.54
CA LYS A 469 -14.84 -23.19 -10.12
C LYS A 469 -15.37 -21.76 -10.00
N PRO A 470 -16.15 -21.45 -8.95
CA PRO A 470 -16.56 -20.08 -8.69
C PRO A 470 -15.33 -19.18 -8.49
N PRO A 471 -15.46 -17.86 -8.72
CA PRO A 471 -14.38 -16.93 -8.42
C PRO A 471 -14.01 -17.00 -6.93
N LYS A 472 -12.75 -16.71 -6.62
CA LYS A 472 -12.31 -16.67 -5.22
C LYS A 472 -12.87 -15.43 -4.54
N ARG A 473 -13.25 -15.58 -3.26
CA ARG A 473 -13.62 -14.44 -2.42
C ARG A 473 -12.49 -13.44 -2.34
N LEU A 474 -12.82 -12.15 -2.47
CA LEU A 474 -11.85 -11.07 -2.34
C LEU A 474 -11.24 -11.05 -0.93
N THR A 475 -9.91 -10.97 -0.89
CA THR A 475 -9.14 -10.82 0.36
C THR A 475 -8.78 -9.35 0.59
N GLU A 476 -8.50 -8.98 1.85
CA GLU A 476 -8.01 -7.64 2.21
C GLU A 476 -6.74 -7.26 1.41
N SER A 477 -5.83 -8.21 1.20
CA SER A 477 -4.62 -8.02 0.39
C SER A 477 -4.94 -7.68 -1.08
N GLN A 478 -5.95 -8.32 -1.67
CA GLN A 478 -6.40 -8.02 -3.05
C GLN A 478 -7.12 -6.68 -3.12
N LEU A 479 -7.95 -6.36 -2.12
CA LEU A 479 -8.65 -5.09 -2.05
C LEU A 479 -7.66 -3.91 -2.01
N ILE A 480 -6.70 -3.95 -1.07
CA ILE A 480 -5.72 -2.88 -0.87
C ILE A 480 -4.72 -2.78 -2.03
N GLY A 481 -4.17 -3.92 -2.47
CA GLY A 481 -3.02 -3.93 -3.36
C GLY A 481 -3.36 -3.94 -4.85
N GLN A 482 -4.59 -4.29 -5.23
CA GLN A 482 -4.95 -4.47 -6.65
C GLN A 482 -6.24 -3.75 -7.02
N ILE A 483 -7.31 -3.98 -6.26
CA ILE A 483 -8.66 -3.55 -6.65
C ILE A 483 -8.85 -2.05 -6.40
N PHE A 484 -8.55 -1.56 -5.20
CA PHE A 484 -8.68 -0.15 -4.87
C PHE A 484 -7.78 0.74 -5.74
N PRO A 485 -6.49 0.41 -5.96
CA PRO A 485 -5.66 1.13 -6.92
C PRO A 485 -6.25 1.17 -8.33
N LYS A 486 -6.72 0.02 -8.85
CA LYS A 486 -7.31 -0.09 -10.20
C LYS A 486 -8.48 0.88 -10.43
N TYR A 487 -9.29 1.12 -9.40
CA TYR A 487 -10.46 2.00 -9.47
C TYR A 487 -10.24 3.38 -8.86
N GLY A 488 -9.00 3.72 -8.47
CA GLY A 488 -8.71 5.00 -7.81
C GLY A 488 -9.41 5.18 -6.46
N LEU A 489 -9.77 4.09 -5.77
CA LEU A 489 -10.49 4.13 -4.50
C LEU A 489 -9.53 4.35 -3.34
N GLY A 490 -9.63 5.54 -2.73
CA GLY A 490 -8.80 5.93 -1.59
C GLY A 490 -7.33 6.13 -1.94
N THR A 491 -6.63 6.81 -1.04
CA THR A 491 -5.17 6.98 -1.06
C THR A 491 -4.48 5.86 -0.30
N GLN A 492 -3.17 5.72 -0.47
CA GLN A 492 -2.33 4.72 0.22
C GLN A 492 -2.64 4.64 1.72
N ALA A 493 -2.72 5.79 2.39
CA ALA A 493 -3.01 5.89 3.83
C ALA A 493 -4.47 5.63 4.23
N THR A 494 -5.43 5.79 3.31
CA THR A 494 -6.87 5.73 3.68
C THR A 494 -7.51 4.38 3.38
N ARG A 495 -6.90 3.55 2.51
CA ARG A 495 -7.44 2.24 2.11
C ARG A 495 -7.61 1.28 3.29
N GLY A 496 -6.68 1.28 4.24
CA GLY A 496 -6.79 0.47 5.46
C GLY A 496 -7.97 0.89 6.34
N GLU A 497 -8.05 2.19 6.62
CA GLU A 497 -9.13 2.79 7.41
C GLU A 497 -10.52 2.53 6.79
N ILE A 498 -10.63 2.60 5.46
CA ILE A 498 -11.85 2.27 4.72
C ILE A 498 -12.28 0.82 4.99
N ILE A 499 -11.34 -0.13 4.97
CA ILE A 499 -11.64 -1.54 5.26
C ILE A 499 -12.07 -1.74 6.71
N LYS A 500 -11.45 -1.03 7.66
CA LYS A 500 -11.88 -1.06 9.05
C LYS A 500 -13.29 -0.52 9.23
N LYS A 501 -13.63 0.60 8.57
CA LYS A 501 -14.99 1.17 8.56
C LYS A 501 -16.01 0.14 8.07
N PHE A 502 -15.68 -0.70 7.08
CA PHE A 502 -16.55 -1.82 6.66
C PHE A 502 -16.76 -2.88 7.74
N LYS A 503 -15.68 -3.31 8.39
CA LYS A 503 -15.70 -4.39 9.39
C LYS A 503 -16.52 -3.99 10.62
N VAL A 504 -16.36 -2.75 11.09
CA VAL A 504 -17.07 -2.22 12.27
C VAL A 504 -18.56 -2.04 12.00
N ARG A 505 -18.95 -1.64 10.79
CA ARG A 505 -20.34 -1.36 10.42
C ARG A 505 -21.13 -2.60 9.94
N VAL A 506 -20.63 -3.81 10.22
CA VAL A 506 -21.27 -5.12 9.98
C VAL A 506 -21.58 -5.41 8.49
N MET A 507 -21.08 -4.60 7.55
CA MET A 507 -21.28 -4.84 6.11
C MET A 507 -20.46 -6.02 5.58
N LEU A 508 -19.40 -6.43 6.29
CA LEU A 508 -18.51 -7.53 5.91
C LEU A 508 -18.21 -8.43 7.10
N LEU A 509 -18.57 -9.71 7.01
CA LEU A 509 -18.13 -10.74 7.94
C LEU A 509 -16.81 -11.34 7.44
N LYS A 510 -15.74 -11.24 8.25
CA LYS A 510 -14.49 -11.97 7.97
C LYS A 510 -14.75 -13.46 8.17
N ILE A 511 -14.92 -14.18 7.06
CA ILE A 511 -14.95 -15.65 7.10
C ILE A 511 -13.53 -16.11 7.46
N LYS A 512 -13.30 -16.42 8.74
CA LYS A 512 -12.12 -17.21 9.12
C LYS A 512 -12.30 -18.56 8.43
N ASN A 513 -11.29 -19.01 7.67
CA ASN A 513 -11.31 -20.34 7.06
C ASN A 513 -11.76 -21.36 8.11
N ARG A 514 -12.99 -21.88 7.97
CA ARG A 514 -13.30 -23.18 8.54
C ARG A 514 -12.33 -24.13 7.84
N SER A 515 -11.54 -24.85 8.63
CA SER A 515 -10.86 -26.05 8.14
C SER A 515 -11.89 -26.84 7.34
N THR A 516 -11.55 -27.13 6.09
CA THR A 516 -12.28 -28.09 5.26
C THR A 516 -12.32 -29.43 6.01
N ASN A 517 -13.35 -29.61 6.82
CA ASN A 517 -13.81 -30.86 7.41
C ASN A 517 -15.18 -30.58 8.05
N SER A 518 -16.20 -30.48 7.21
CA SER A 518 -17.57 -30.84 7.54
C SER A 518 -18.39 -30.82 6.26
N HIS A 519 -18.41 -31.95 5.56
CA HIS A 519 -19.64 -32.34 4.88
C HIS A 519 -20.64 -32.66 6.00
N GLN A 520 -21.61 -31.78 6.20
CA GLN A 520 -22.97 -32.06 6.65
C GLN A 520 -23.83 -30.81 6.45
#